data_AF-A0A3D5YH35-F1
#
_entry.id   AF-A0A3D5YH35-F1
#
_cell.length_a   1.000
_cell.length_b   1.000
_cell.length_c   1.000
_cell.angle_alpha   90.00
_cell.angle_beta   90.00
_cell.angle_gamma   90.00
#
_symmetry.space_group_name_H-M   'P 1'
#
loop_
_entity.id
_entity.type
_entity.pdbx_description
1 polymer ?
#
loop_
_entity_poly.entity_id
_entity_poly.type
_entity_poly.pdbx_seq_one_letter_code
_entity_poly.pdbx_strand_id
1 'polypeptide(L)'
;MTELQQSERDVRIGKVAKMKAMGIIPYAQSFDKKQMIGDITKTYESQELRDINDIIINPVAQVKTAGRVMLYRGHGKLAFAKLLDSTEQIQLMFHRENCSFVKGGEKVQLLQDGSEEGMSAYKFMEKMVDV
;
A
#
# COMPACT_ATOMS: atom_id res chain seq x y z
N MET A 1 -3.35 19.68 32.76
CA MET A 1 -2.90 19.96 31.40
C MET A 1 -3.86 19.26 30.46
N THR A 2 -4.69 20.01 29.76
CA THR A 2 -5.66 19.45 28.81
C THR A 2 -4.88 19.08 27.55
N GLU A 3 -4.79 17.79 27.22
CA GLU A 3 -4.24 17.36 25.94
C GLU A 3 -5.09 17.98 24.83
N LEU A 4 -4.48 18.84 24.01
CA LEU A 4 -5.09 19.34 22.78
C LEU A 4 -5.22 18.17 21.82
N GLN A 5 -6.41 17.57 21.78
CA GLN A 5 -6.75 16.51 20.83
C GLN A 5 -6.67 17.10 19.42
N GLN A 6 -5.65 16.68 18.64
CA GLN A 6 -5.50 17.12 17.26
C GLN A 6 -6.72 16.69 16.44
N SER A 7 -7.23 17.58 15.59
CA SER A 7 -8.33 17.22 14.70
C SER A 7 -7.86 16.22 13.65
N GLU A 8 -8.75 15.33 13.21
CA GLU A 8 -8.49 14.39 12.10
C GLU A 8 -7.97 15.09 10.84
N ARG A 9 -8.44 16.31 10.60
CA ARG A 9 -7.97 17.17 9.50
C ARG A 9 -6.49 17.51 9.66
N ASP A 10 -6.06 17.93 10.83
CA ASP A 10 -4.69 18.34 11.09
C ASP A 10 -3.72 17.15 10.99
N VAL A 11 -4.15 15.98 11.49
CA VAL A 11 -3.40 14.73 11.36
C VAL A 11 -3.17 14.38 9.88
N ARG A 12 -4.23 14.42 9.06
CA ARG A 12 -4.16 14.12 7.62
C ARG A 12 -3.28 15.12 6.87
N ILE A 13 -3.38 16.42 7.19
CA ILE A 13 -2.51 17.45 6.61
C ILE A 13 -1.04 17.20 6.98
N GLY A 14 -0.76 16.86 8.24
CA GLY A 14 0.58 16.52 8.70
C GLY A 14 1.18 15.32 7.98
N LYS A 15 0.37 14.28 7.72
CA LYS A 15 0.80 13.10 6.94
C LYS A 15 1.12 13.46 5.49
N VAL A 16 0.31 14.29 4.84
CA VAL A 16 0.59 14.80 3.49
C VAL A 16 1.92 15.57 3.45
N ALA A 17 2.22 16.38 4.47
CA ALA A 17 3.51 17.07 4.57
C ALA A 17 4.68 16.08 4.72
N LYS A 18 4.55 15.04 5.57
CA LYS A 18 5.55 13.98 5.73
C LYS A 18 5.79 13.21 4.44
N MET A 19 4.73 12.86 3.71
CA MET A 19 4.84 12.21 2.39
C MET A 19 5.68 13.04 1.43
N LYS A 20 5.42 14.36 1.35
CA LYS A 20 6.21 15.27 0.51
C LYS A 20 7.68 15.33 0.93
N ALA A 21 7.96 15.38 2.24
CA ALA A 21 9.32 15.36 2.76
C ALA A 21 10.10 14.08 2.39
N MET A 22 9.40 12.94 2.30
CA MET A 22 9.96 11.66 1.81
C MET A 22 10.11 11.59 0.28
N GLY A 23 9.75 12.65 -0.45
CA GLY A 23 9.79 12.69 -1.92
C GLY A 23 8.62 11.98 -2.62
N ILE A 24 7.54 11.69 -1.90
CA ILE A 24 6.31 11.13 -2.47
C ILE A 24 5.41 12.27 -2.94
N ILE A 25 4.79 12.11 -4.12
CA ILE A 25 3.78 13.02 -4.65
C ILE A 25 2.39 12.52 -4.22
N PRO A 26 1.71 13.15 -3.23
CA PRO A 26 0.48 12.57 -2.65
C PRO A 26 -0.72 12.59 -3.61
N TYR A 27 -0.74 13.55 -4.54
CA TYR A 27 -1.79 13.75 -5.53
C TYR A 27 -1.21 13.58 -6.94
N ALA A 28 -0.76 12.36 -7.25
CA ALA A 28 -0.20 12.05 -8.55
C ALA A 28 -1.26 12.20 -9.66
N GLN A 29 -0.85 12.71 -10.83
CA GLN A 29 -1.76 12.98 -11.96
C GLN A 29 -2.31 11.70 -12.59
N SER A 30 -1.51 10.64 -12.64
CA SER A 30 -1.88 9.39 -13.30
C SER A 30 -1.13 8.21 -12.71
N PHE A 31 -1.78 7.05 -12.75
CA PHE A 31 -1.16 5.76 -12.52
C PHE A 31 -1.51 4.84 -13.69
N ASP A 32 -0.50 4.22 -14.28
CA ASP A 32 -0.66 3.27 -15.39
C ASP A 32 -1.22 1.94 -14.87
N LYS A 33 -2.50 1.95 -14.54
CA LYS A 33 -3.31 0.79 -14.13
C LYS A 33 -3.45 -0.15 -15.33
N LYS A 34 -3.09 -1.43 -15.16
CA LYS A 34 -3.15 -2.44 -16.24
C LYS A 34 -4.39 -3.30 -16.20
N GLN A 35 -4.91 -3.60 -15.01
CA GLN A 35 -6.10 -4.43 -14.86
C GLN A 35 -7.12 -3.79 -13.90
N MET A 36 -8.41 -3.87 -14.23
CA MET A 36 -9.48 -3.65 -13.25
C MET A 36 -9.59 -4.85 -12.32
N ILE A 37 -10.12 -4.63 -11.12
CA ILE A 37 -10.28 -5.70 -10.13
C ILE A 37 -11.20 -6.80 -10.65
N GLY A 38 -12.32 -6.43 -11.28
CA GLY A 38 -13.26 -7.34 -11.96
C GLY A 38 -12.59 -8.30 -12.93
N ASP A 39 -11.61 -7.81 -13.69
CA ASP A 39 -10.90 -8.61 -14.68
C ASP A 39 -9.88 -9.53 -14.02
N ILE A 40 -9.26 -9.10 -12.92
CA ILE A 40 -8.36 -9.93 -12.12
C ILE A 40 -9.14 -11.13 -11.57
N THR A 41 -10.27 -10.90 -10.90
CA THR A 41 -11.06 -11.99 -10.31
C THR A 41 -11.51 -12.98 -11.38
N LYS A 42 -12.09 -12.51 -12.49
CA LYS A 42 -12.51 -13.37 -13.61
C LYS A 42 -11.36 -14.16 -14.23
N THR A 43 -10.17 -13.57 -14.32
CA THR A 43 -9.01 -14.25 -14.90
C THR A 43 -8.53 -15.38 -13.98
N TYR A 44 -8.56 -15.17 -12.67
CA TYR A 44 -7.95 -16.07 -11.70
C TYR A 44 -8.95 -16.99 -10.97
N GLU A 45 -10.26 -16.78 -11.10
CA GLU A 45 -11.30 -17.59 -10.42
C GLU A 45 -11.28 -19.08 -10.80
N SER A 46 -10.84 -19.38 -12.02
CA SER A 46 -10.80 -20.74 -12.58
C SER A 46 -9.40 -21.34 -12.60
N GLN A 47 -8.40 -20.62 -12.11
CA GLN A 47 -7.00 -21.07 -12.12
C GLN A 47 -6.60 -21.60 -10.75
N GLU A 48 -5.72 -22.60 -10.74
CA GLU A 48 -5.03 -23.00 -9.53
C GLU A 48 -4.05 -21.88 -9.11
N LEU A 49 -4.25 -21.35 -7.90
CA LEU A 49 -3.41 -20.28 -7.36
C LEU A 49 -2.16 -20.87 -6.71
N ARG A 50 -1.05 -20.12 -6.78
CA ARG A 50 0.20 -20.49 -6.12
C ARG A 50 0.05 -20.51 -4.61
N ASP A 51 0.76 -21.43 -3.96
CA ASP A 51 0.82 -21.47 -2.50
C ASP A 51 1.49 -20.21 -1.93
N ILE A 52 1.01 -19.78 -0.77
CA ILE A 52 1.50 -18.58 -0.09
C ILE A 52 3.00 -18.68 0.25
N ASN A 53 3.49 -19.87 0.62
CA ASN A 53 4.88 -20.10 0.98
C ASN A 53 5.80 -19.91 -0.23
N ASP A 54 5.35 -20.35 -1.41
CA ASP A 54 6.08 -20.14 -2.67
C ASP A 54 6.08 -18.68 -3.11
N ILE A 55 4.99 -17.96 -2.86
CA ILE A 55 4.87 -16.53 -3.19
C ILE A 55 5.82 -15.70 -2.31
N ILE A 56 5.92 -16.02 -1.02
CA ILE A 56 6.80 -15.29 -0.09
C ILE A 56 8.26 -15.45 -0.49
N ILE A 57 8.67 -16.66 -0.89
CA ILE A 57 10.05 -16.95 -1.30
C ILE A 57 10.37 -16.32 -2.67
N ASN A 58 9.46 -16.44 -3.64
CA ASN A 58 9.67 -15.94 -5.00
C ASN A 58 8.43 -15.17 -5.53
N PRO A 59 8.29 -13.89 -5.15
CA PRO A 59 7.15 -13.08 -5.56
C PRO A 59 7.26 -12.68 -7.05
N VAL A 60 6.20 -12.94 -7.81
CA VAL A 60 6.10 -12.56 -9.22
C VAL A 60 5.08 -11.44 -9.37
N ALA A 61 5.46 -10.34 -10.02
CA ALA A 61 4.56 -9.23 -10.30
C ALA A 61 3.65 -9.57 -11.50
N GLN A 62 2.45 -10.08 -11.22
CA GLN A 62 1.47 -10.48 -12.25
C GLN A 62 0.42 -9.40 -12.54
N VAL A 63 0.15 -8.54 -11.55
CA VAL A 63 -0.98 -7.60 -11.57
C VAL A 63 -0.48 -6.20 -11.21
N LYS A 64 -1.01 -5.19 -11.91
CA LYS A 64 -0.81 -3.77 -11.60
C LYS A 64 -2.17 -3.06 -11.59
N THR A 65 -2.72 -2.90 -10.39
CA THR A 65 -4.03 -2.28 -10.16
C THR A 65 -3.98 -1.11 -9.18
N ALA A 66 -5.08 -0.35 -9.10
CA ALA A 66 -5.25 0.76 -8.17
C ALA A 66 -6.74 0.95 -7.83
N GLY A 67 -7.01 1.48 -6.65
CA GLY A 67 -8.34 1.73 -6.11
C GLY A 67 -8.32 2.48 -4.78
N ARG A 68 -9.49 2.65 -4.17
CA ARG A 68 -9.66 3.24 -2.83
C ARG A 68 -9.43 2.17 -1.76
N VAL A 69 -8.60 2.46 -0.76
CA VAL A 69 -8.48 1.61 0.42
C VAL A 69 -9.72 1.82 1.28
N MET A 70 -10.49 0.75 1.50
CA MET A 70 -11.76 0.75 2.24
C MET A 70 -11.62 0.22 3.66
N LEU A 71 -10.58 -0.56 3.91
CA LEU A 71 -10.31 -1.22 5.18
C LEU A 71 -8.82 -1.47 5.28
N TYR A 72 -8.25 -1.32 6.47
CA TYR A 72 -6.89 -1.74 6.79
C TYR A 72 -6.85 -2.39 8.18
N ARG A 73 -6.16 -3.53 8.32
CA ARG A 73 -5.96 -4.24 9.59
C ARG A 73 -4.54 -4.78 9.68
N GLY A 74 -3.79 -4.38 10.69
CA GLY A 74 -2.44 -4.88 10.97
C GLY A 74 -2.44 -6.04 11.97
N HIS A 75 -1.62 -7.06 11.69
CA HIS A 75 -1.38 -8.25 12.52
C HIS A 75 0.13 -8.55 12.58
N GLY A 76 0.90 -7.64 13.20
CA GLY A 76 2.34 -7.81 13.40
C GLY A 76 3.13 -7.77 12.07
N LYS A 77 3.51 -8.94 11.55
CA LYS A 77 4.27 -9.07 10.28
C LYS A 77 3.40 -9.02 9.03
N LEU A 78 2.08 -9.16 9.19
CA LEU A 78 1.10 -9.14 8.11
C LEU A 78 0.14 -7.98 8.30
N ALA A 79 -0.30 -7.38 7.20
CA ALA A 79 -1.44 -6.48 7.19
C ALA A 79 -2.37 -6.82 6.03
N PHE A 80 -3.66 -6.61 6.23
CA PHE A 80 -4.68 -6.84 5.22
C PHE A 80 -5.41 -5.54 4.90
N ALA A 81 -5.67 -5.31 3.62
CA ALA A 81 -6.50 -4.20 3.18
C ALA A 81 -7.57 -4.64 2.20
N LYS A 82 -8.65 -3.86 2.09
CA LYS A 82 -9.61 -3.98 0.98
C LYS A 82 -9.42 -2.83 0.02
N LEU A 83 -9.18 -3.15 -1.24
CA LEU A 83 -9.06 -2.18 -2.33
C LEU A 83 -10.34 -2.24 -3.17
N LEU A 84 -11.01 -1.09 -3.33
CA LEU A 84 -12.21 -0.93 -4.15
C LEU A 84 -11.87 -0.12 -5.40
N ASP A 85 -12.23 -0.63 -6.57
CA ASP A 85 -12.25 0.16 -7.80
C ASP A 85 -13.67 0.30 -8.35
N SER A 86 -13.82 0.78 -9.58
CA SER A 86 -15.13 0.97 -10.23
C SER A 86 -15.86 -0.34 -10.55
N THR A 87 -15.18 -1.49 -10.46
CA THR A 87 -15.73 -2.79 -10.80
C THR A 87 -16.10 -3.58 -9.55
N GLU A 88 -15.16 -3.79 -8.62
CA GLU A 88 -15.40 -4.58 -7.40
C GLU A 88 -14.32 -4.34 -6.33
N GLN A 89 -14.32 -5.17 -5.28
CA GLN A 89 -13.35 -5.15 -4.18
C GLN A 89 -12.44 -6.38 -4.19
N ILE A 90 -11.16 -6.18 -3.87
CA ILE A 90 -10.19 -7.27 -3.64
C ILE A 90 -9.46 -7.10 -2.32
N GLN A 91 -9.12 -8.21 -1.68
CA GLN A 91 -8.30 -8.22 -0.48
C GLN A 91 -6.81 -8.23 -0.85
N LEU A 92 -6.04 -7.32 -0.26
CA LEU A 92 -4.60 -7.27 -0.33
C LEU A 92 -4.00 -7.85 0.96
N MET A 93 -2.91 -8.59 0.83
CA MET A 93 -2.05 -8.99 1.94
C MET A 93 -0.68 -8.32 1.79
N PHE A 94 -0.29 -7.55 2.77
CA PHE A 94 1.04 -6.98 2.90
C PHE A 94 1.86 -7.87 3.83
N HIS A 95 3.01 -8.34 3.35
CA HIS A 95 4.02 -9.01 4.16
C HIS A 95 5.19 -8.05 4.39
N ARG A 96 5.62 -7.89 5.65
CA ARG A 96 6.62 -6.88 6.05
C ARG A 96 7.89 -6.88 5.17
N GLU A 97 8.33 -8.03 4.71
CA GLU A 97 9.59 -8.20 3.95
C GLU A 97 9.38 -8.23 2.42
N ASN A 98 8.13 -8.30 1.94
CA ASN A 98 7.82 -8.44 0.51
C ASN A 98 7.16 -7.18 -0.08
N CYS A 99 7.13 -6.09 0.68
CA CYS A 99 6.62 -4.80 0.23
C CYS A 99 7.78 -3.86 -0.11
N SER A 100 7.72 -3.24 -1.30
CA SER A 100 8.69 -2.25 -1.75
C SER A 100 7.99 -1.10 -2.47
N PHE A 101 8.63 0.07 -2.49
CA PHE A 101 8.24 1.17 -3.35
C PHE A 101 8.75 0.94 -4.77
N VAL A 102 8.11 1.57 -5.75
CA VAL A 102 8.62 1.65 -7.12
C VAL A 102 8.94 3.10 -7.43
N LYS A 103 10.22 3.40 -7.67
CA LYS A 103 10.71 4.74 -8.01
C LYS A 103 11.52 4.66 -9.30
N GLY A 104 11.09 5.38 -10.35
CA GLY A 104 11.78 5.34 -11.64
C GLY A 104 11.78 3.96 -12.33
N GLY A 105 10.86 3.07 -11.95
CA GLY A 105 10.83 1.68 -12.44
C GLY A 105 11.62 0.69 -11.57
N GLU A 106 12.39 1.17 -10.60
CA GLU A 106 13.19 0.32 -9.72
C GLU A 106 12.51 0.11 -8.36
N LYS A 107 12.74 -1.07 -7.77
CA LYS A 107 12.27 -1.38 -6.43
C LYS A 107 13.15 -0.69 -5.40
N VAL A 108 12.53 0.09 -4.51
CA VAL A 108 13.19 0.77 -3.40
C VAL A 108 12.60 0.27 -2.09
N GLN A 109 13.44 -0.18 -1.18
CA GLN A 109 12.97 -0.77 0.08
C GLN A 109 12.65 0.28 1.15
N LEU A 110 13.41 1.38 1.18
CA LEU A 110 13.33 2.41 2.21
C LEU A 110 13.29 3.81 1.57
N LEU A 111 12.42 4.67 2.10
CA LEU A 111 12.44 6.11 1.85
C LEU A 111 13.11 6.81 3.03
N GLN A 112 13.85 7.87 2.76
CA GLN A 112 14.42 8.70 3.82
C GLN A 112 13.32 9.60 4.38
N ASP A 113 13.06 9.48 5.69
CA ASP A 113 12.07 10.27 6.42
C ASP A 113 12.69 11.11 7.55
N GLY A 114 14.03 11.16 7.60
CA GLY A 114 14.81 11.82 8.65
C GLY A 114 15.14 10.93 9.85
N SER A 115 14.65 9.68 9.89
CA SER A 115 15.08 8.68 10.87
C SER A 115 16.26 7.84 10.36
N GLU A 116 17.03 7.24 11.28
CA GLU A 116 18.13 6.32 10.93
C GLU A 116 17.62 5.04 10.25
N GLU A 117 16.42 4.56 10.61
CA GLU A 117 15.82 3.34 10.05
C GLU A 117 15.17 3.55 8.67
N GLY A 118 14.79 4.79 8.36
CA GLY A 118 13.97 5.13 7.20
C GLY A 118 12.54 4.55 7.27
N MET A 119 11.79 4.82 6.20
CA MET A 119 10.40 4.40 6.04
C MET A 119 10.30 3.25 5.04
N SER A 120 9.89 2.07 5.52
CA SER A 120 9.59 0.93 4.62
C SER A 120 8.19 1.03 4.01
N ALA A 121 7.96 0.35 2.90
CA ALA A 121 6.64 0.32 2.24
C ALA A 121 5.53 -0.22 3.16
N TYR A 122 5.86 -1.21 3.99
CA TYR A 122 4.94 -1.75 4.99
C TYR A 122 4.58 -0.71 6.07
N LYS A 123 5.59 -0.08 6.69
CA LYS A 123 5.38 0.97 7.70
C LYS A 123 4.66 2.18 7.11
N PHE A 124 4.89 2.48 5.83
CA PHE A 124 4.20 3.55 5.12
C PHE A 124 2.70 3.29 5.02
N MET A 125 2.30 2.10 4.59
CA MET A 125 0.88 1.72 4.55
C MET A 125 0.23 1.78 5.94
N GLU A 126 0.95 1.37 6.98
CA GLU A 126 0.46 1.39 8.36
C GLU A 126 0.29 2.80 8.94
N LYS A 127 1.25 3.70 8.70
CA LYS A 127 1.29 5.01 9.38
C LYS A 127 0.72 6.15 8.56
N MET A 128 0.81 6.06 7.24
CA MET A 128 0.55 7.19 6.34
C MET A 128 -0.78 7.07 5.60
N VAL A 129 -1.33 5.86 5.46
CA VAL A 129 -2.63 5.66 4.81
C VAL A 129 -3.72 5.63 5.88
N ASP A 130 -4.56 6.66 5.87
CA ASP A 130 -5.78 6.70 6.67
C ASP A 130 -6.93 6.05 5.91
N VAL A 131 -7.73 5.25 6.63
CA VAL A 131 -8.97 4.63 6.15
C VAL A 131 -10.14 5.24 6.89
#